data_AF-A0A7Y7AAL9-F1
#
_entry.id   AF-A0A7Y7AAL9-F1
#
_cell.length_a   1.000
_cell.length_b   1.000
_cell.length_c   1.000
_cell.angle_alpha   90.00
_cell.angle_beta   90.00
_cell.angle_gamma   90.00
#
_symmetry.space_group_name_H-M   'P 1'
#
loop_
_entity.id
_entity.type
_entity.pdbx_description
1 polymer ?
#
loop_
_entity_poly.entity_id
_entity_poly.type
_entity_poly.pdbx_seq_one_letter_code
_entity_poly.pdbx_strand_id
1 'polypeptide(L)'
;MKNVLHILFLVAAMIGGNFTTAQTAETHVNNIIDLTDDIDGNARDTYSAAYTLYYEYFTLSSPNLAGFNAQIYNMQTNGIQVHAEDLIYSAQQAAILDPSLDVSAIVSYANEVQSLVDDITDEAQDLQGYVQNQNDQAIQNSIQIIYQATNEQVDLAEQILEEAEDLWAQLNATYNVRVELLDNWGNSYTYDQTGLQGVYAQNTATGQYIYPMQGDLSGELTNLPNGTYVIGSYDGYWDGAGTATITLSNQTVGADGYIVVTLSYWSE
;
A
#
# COMPACT_ATOMS: atom_id res chain seq x y z
N MET A 1 11.73 -6.96 20.27
CA MET A 1 10.57 -6.26 20.88
C MET A 1 10.54 -4.84 20.34
N LYS A 2 9.98 -4.66 19.14
CA LYS A 2 9.72 -3.34 18.56
C LYS A 2 8.30 -2.95 18.98
N ASN A 3 8.15 -1.84 19.68
CA ASN A 3 6.87 -1.31 20.11
C ASN A 3 6.22 -0.59 18.92
N VAL A 4 5.21 -1.19 18.31
CA VAL A 4 4.33 -0.50 17.35
C VAL A 4 3.31 0.30 18.14
N LEU A 5 3.43 1.62 18.09
CA LEU A 5 2.56 2.58 18.75
C LEU A 5 1.20 2.61 18.06
N HIS A 6 0.21 1.91 18.63
CA HIS A 6 -1.18 2.01 18.21
C HIS A 6 -1.76 3.36 18.67
N ILE A 7 -1.94 4.29 17.74
CA ILE A 7 -2.68 5.53 18.00
C ILE A 7 -4.17 5.23 17.85
N LEU A 8 -4.84 5.03 18.99
CA LEU A 8 -6.29 4.86 19.07
C LEU A 8 -6.95 6.25 19.03
N PHE A 9 -7.57 6.62 17.90
CA PHE A 9 -8.44 7.80 17.85
C PHE A 9 -9.86 7.41 18.26
N LEU A 10 -10.26 7.79 19.48
CA LEU A 10 -11.63 7.63 19.96
C LEU A 10 -12.42 8.92 19.70
N VAL A 11 -13.29 8.91 18.68
CA VAL A 11 -14.32 9.95 18.51
C VAL A 11 -15.69 9.30 18.72
N ALA A 12 -16.32 9.65 19.83
CA ALA A 12 -17.70 9.29 20.11
C ALA A 12 -18.66 10.22 19.37
N ALA A 13 -19.41 9.70 18.40
CA ALA A 13 -20.63 10.33 17.89
C ALA A 13 -21.68 9.26 17.57
N MET A 14 -22.66 9.12 18.45
CA MET A 14 -23.88 8.36 18.18
C MET A 14 -24.82 9.19 17.29
N ILE A 15 -24.93 8.82 16.01
CA ILE A 15 -26.11 9.10 15.17
C ILE A 15 -26.41 7.86 14.35
N GLY A 16 -27.57 7.25 14.58
CA GLY A 16 -28.05 6.03 13.91
C GLY A 16 -28.47 6.25 12.46
N GLY A 17 -27.49 6.46 11.59
CA GLY A 17 -27.55 6.08 10.18
C GLY A 17 -26.58 4.92 9.96
N ASN A 18 -26.91 3.96 9.09
CA ASN A 18 -25.92 3.02 8.57
C ASN A 18 -24.91 3.81 7.74
N PHE A 19 -23.95 4.45 8.39
CA PHE A 19 -22.75 4.96 7.74
C PHE A 19 -21.90 3.72 7.44
N THR A 20 -22.07 3.15 6.26
CA THR A 20 -20.96 2.42 5.65
C THR A 20 -19.88 3.46 5.42
N THR A 21 -18.87 3.51 6.29
CA THR A 21 -17.66 4.29 6.03
C THR A 21 -17.16 3.84 4.66
N ALA A 22 -17.15 4.76 3.70
CA ALA A 22 -16.62 4.47 2.38
C ALA A 22 -15.16 4.02 2.56
N GLN A 23 -14.82 2.83 2.04
CA GLN A 23 -13.45 2.35 2.08
C GLN A 23 -12.58 3.26 1.20
N THR A 24 -11.36 3.54 1.67
CA THR A 24 -10.37 4.38 0.99
C THR A 24 -9.26 3.51 0.42
N ALA A 25 -8.49 4.04 -0.54
CA ALA A 25 -7.28 3.35 -1.03
C ALA A 25 -6.33 2.99 0.12
N GLU A 26 -6.14 3.91 1.08
CA GLU A 26 -5.38 3.67 2.32
C GLU A 26 -5.90 2.46 3.11
N THR A 27 -7.23 2.32 3.24
CA THR A 27 -7.81 1.17 3.96
C THR A 27 -7.42 -0.14 3.27
N HIS A 28 -7.45 -0.17 1.94
CA HIS A 28 -7.07 -1.37 1.19
C HIS A 28 -5.56 -1.64 1.23
N VAL A 29 -4.71 -0.60 1.20
CA VAL A 29 -3.25 -0.79 1.36
C VAL A 29 -2.91 -1.32 2.75
N ASN A 30 -3.57 -0.84 3.82
CA ASN A 30 -3.40 -1.43 5.16
C ASN A 30 -3.84 -2.89 5.21
N ASN A 31 -4.96 -3.25 4.57
CA ASN A 31 -5.37 -4.65 4.50
C ASN A 31 -4.31 -5.52 3.80
N ILE A 32 -3.65 -5.02 2.75
CA ILE A 32 -2.55 -5.75 2.09
C ILE A 32 -1.43 -6.03 3.10
N ILE A 33 -1.03 -5.03 3.89
CA ILE A 33 0.01 -5.18 4.92
C ILE A 33 -0.39 -6.24 5.95
N ASP A 34 -1.59 -6.13 6.53
CA ASP A 34 -2.08 -7.06 7.56
C ASP A 34 -2.19 -8.50 7.02
N LEU A 35 -2.73 -8.68 5.81
CA LEU A 35 -2.85 -10.00 5.18
C LEU A 35 -1.49 -10.61 4.84
N THR A 36 -0.50 -9.77 4.49
CA THR A 36 0.87 -10.20 4.20
C THR A 36 1.57 -10.73 5.45
N ASP A 37 1.40 -10.05 6.59
CA ASP A 37 1.90 -10.52 7.89
C ASP A 37 1.31 -11.89 8.26
N ASP A 38 0.00 -12.10 8.01
CA ASP A 38 -0.63 -13.40 8.24
C ASP A 38 -0.12 -14.50 7.29
N ILE A 39 0.20 -14.16 6.02
CA ILE A 39 0.81 -15.10 5.07
C ILE A 39 2.20 -15.52 5.55
N ASP A 40 3.06 -14.55 5.93
CA ASP A 40 4.40 -14.84 6.47
C ASP A 40 4.32 -15.74 7.71
N GLY A 41 3.42 -15.43 8.64
CA GLY A 41 3.20 -16.23 9.85
C GLY A 41 2.80 -17.67 9.54
N ASN A 42 1.80 -17.87 8.68
CA ASN A 42 1.33 -19.20 8.30
C ASN A 42 2.38 -20.00 7.51
N ALA A 43 3.20 -19.32 6.69
CA ALA A 43 4.32 -19.95 5.99
C ALA A 43 5.36 -20.44 7.00
N ARG A 44 5.81 -19.60 7.93
CA ARG A 44 6.77 -20.01 8.98
C ARG A 44 6.26 -21.15 9.87
N ASP A 45 4.97 -21.15 10.17
CA ASP A 45 4.36 -22.26 10.91
C ASP A 45 4.27 -23.54 10.08
N THR A 46 4.03 -23.45 8.77
CA THR A 46 4.12 -24.58 7.83
C THR A 46 5.52 -25.19 7.81
N TYR A 47 6.56 -24.36 7.72
CA TYR A 47 7.95 -24.81 7.81
C TYR A 47 8.20 -25.58 9.11
N SER A 48 7.73 -25.04 10.24
CA SER A 48 7.89 -25.62 11.56
C SER A 48 7.15 -26.96 11.70
N ALA A 49 5.96 -27.10 11.10
CA ALA A 49 5.21 -28.34 11.06
C ALA A 49 5.94 -29.42 10.25
N ALA A 50 6.49 -29.07 9.09
CA ALA A 50 7.28 -29.99 8.26
C ALA A 50 8.55 -30.47 8.97
N TYR A 51 9.24 -29.58 9.70
CA TYR A 51 10.37 -29.95 10.56
C TYR A 51 9.98 -30.88 11.70
N THR A 52 8.84 -30.64 12.33
CA THR A 52 8.35 -31.53 13.39
C THR A 52 8.08 -32.93 12.84
N LEU A 53 7.39 -33.05 11.70
CA LEU A 53 7.13 -34.34 11.06
C LEU A 53 8.44 -35.08 10.69
N TYR A 54 9.41 -34.37 10.11
CA TYR A 54 10.73 -34.92 9.79
C TYR A 54 11.36 -35.57 11.03
N TYR A 55 11.38 -34.84 12.14
CA TYR A 55 11.97 -35.31 13.39
C TYR A 55 11.21 -36.51 13.97
N GLU A 56 9.87 -36.46 13.98
CA GLU A 56 9.03 -37.55 14.47
C GLU A 56 9.21 -38.84 13.67
N TYR A 57 9.37 -38.74 12.35
CA TYR A 57 9.61 -39.89 11.48
C TYR A 57 11.03 -40.46 11.67
N PHE A 58 12.07 -39.66 11.42
CA PHE A 58 13.45 -40.15 11.37
C PHE A 58 14.10 -40.38 12.74
N THR A 59 13.61 -39.72 13.80
CA THR A 59 14.24 -39.81 15.13
C THR A 59 13.36 -40.58 16.12
N LEU A 60 12.05 -40.33 16.13
CA LEU A 60 11.15 -40.91 17.13
C LEU A 60 10.41 -42.17 16.65
N SER A 61 10.40 -42.44 15.34
CA SER A 61 9.66 -43.55 14.72
C SER A 61 8.16 -43.54 15.09
N SER A 62 7.60 -42.35 15.28
CA SER A 62 6.19 -42.14 15.66
C SER A 62 5.63 -40.86 15.01
N PRO A 63 5.60 -40.79 13.66
CA PRO A 63 5.10 -39.61 12.93
C PRO A 63 3.61 -39.37 13.17
N ASN A 64 3.22 -38.14 13.51
CA ASN A 64 1.83 -37.71 13.60
C ASN A 64 1.32 -37.13 12.27
N LEU A 65 1.23 -37.98 11.24
CA LEU A 65 0.80 -37.57 9.90
C LEU A 65 -0.61 -36.95 9.86
N ALA A 66 -1.54 -37.48 10.65
CA ALA A 66 -2.91 -36.95 10.66
C ALA A 66 -2.96 -35.52 11.22
N GLY A 67 -2.21 -35.25 12.29
CA GLY A 67 -2.06 -33.91 12.84
C GLY A 67 -1.35 -32.97 11.87
N PHE A 68 -0.26 -33.43 11.26
CA PHE A 68 0.48 -32.68 10.24
C PHE A 68 -0.41 -32.27 9.06
N ASN A 69 -1.10 -33.22 8.42
CA ASN A 69 -1.95 -32.94 7.25
C ASN A 69 -3.09 -31.96 7.60
N ALA A 70 -3.68 -32.08 8.80
CA ALA A 70 -4.71 -31.15 9.24
C ALA A 70 -4.15 -29.73 9.47
N GLN A 71 -2.94 -29.61 10.00
CA GLN A 71 -2.25 -28.33 10.17
C GLN A 71 -1.90 -27.69 8.84
N ILE A 72 -1.27 -28.44 7.93
CA ILE A 72 -0.90 -27.94 6.59
C ILE A 72 -2.12 -27.45 5.84
N TYR A 73 -3.19 -28.24 5.79
CA TYR A 73 -4.43 -27.84 5.13
C TYR A 73 -5.00 -26.54 5.73
N ASN A 74 -4.98 -26.39 7.05
CA ASN A 74 -5.47 -25.18 7.69
C ASN A 74 -4.62 -23.95 7.32
N MET A 75 -3.29 -24.03 7.49
CA MET A 75 -2.39 -22.91 7.25
C MET A 75 -2.32 -22.54 5.77
N GLN A 76 -2.24 -23.52 4.87
CA GLN A 76 -2.07 -23.27 3.44
C GLN A 76 -3.37 -22.86 2.76
N THR A 77 -4.48 -23.58 3.00
CA THR A 77 -5.75 -23.27 2.34
C THR A 77 -6.49 -22.13 3.03
N ASN A 78 -6.68 -22.18 4.35
CA ASN A 78 -7.48 -21.15 5.03
C ASN A 78 -6.64 -19.92 5.44
N GLY A 79 -5.34 -20.10 5.67
CA GLY A 79 -4.43 -19.00 5.99
C GLY A 79 -3.91 -18.34 4.72
N ILE A 80 -3.08 -19.05 3.95
CA ILE A 80 -2.32 -18.43 2.85
C ILE A 80 -3.18 -18.19 1.61
N GLN A 81 -3.88 -19.20 1.10
CA GLN A 81 -4.63 -19.06 -0.16
C GLN A 81 -5.73 -18.00 -0.05
N VAL A 82 -6.57 -18.08 1.00
CA VAL A 82 -7.65 -17.10 1.22
C VAL A 82 -7.08 -15.70 1.38
N HIS A 83 -6.01 -15.52 2.16
CA HIS A 83 -5.41 -14.20 2.32
C HIS A 83 -4.78 -13.68 1.03
N ALA A 84 -4.17 -14.54 0.21
CA ALA A 84 -3.64 -14.14 -1.09
C ALA A 84 -4.76 -13.71 -2.06
N GLU A 85 -5.92 -14.36 -2.03
CA GLU A 85 -7.11 -13.92 -2.79
C GLU A 85 -7.62 -12.54 -2.31
N ASP A 86 -7.73 -12.35 -0.98
CA ASP A 86 -8.15 -11.08 -0.37
C ASP A 86 -7.14 -9.95 -0.59
N LEU A 87 -5.86 -10.28 -0.70
CA LEU A 87 -4.78 -9.38 -1.00
C LEU A 87 -4.88 -8.88 -2.45
N ILE A 88 -5.10 -9.78 -3.41
CA ILE A 88 -5.35 -9.41 -4.82
C ILE A 88 -6.59 -8.51 -4.91
N TYR A 89 -7.66 -8.86 -4.21
CA TYR A 89 -8.87 -8.04 -4.16
C TYR A 89 -8.57 -6.64 -3.61
N SER A 90 -7.88 -6.55 -2.48
CA SER A 90 -7.54 -5.28 -1.84
C SER A 90 -6.64 -4.42 -2.72
N ALA A 91 -5.62 -5.00 -3.35
CA ALA A 91 -4.75 -4.33 -4.32
C ALA A 91 -5.56 -3.72 -5.48
N GLN A 92 -6.47 -4.49 -6.07
CA GLN A 92 -7.31 -4.00 -7.17
C GLN A 92 -8.27 -2.89 -6.73
N GLN A 93 -8.87 -2.99 -5.52
CA GLN A 93 -9.73 -1.92 -5.01
C GLN A 93 -8.93 -0.63 -4.72
N ALA A 94 -7.71 -0.75 -4.20
CA ALA A 94 -6.83 0.41 -3.99
C ALA A 94 -6.58 1.16 -5.31
N ALA A 95 -6.22 0.44 -6.38
CA ALA A 95 -5.99 1.03 -7.70
C ALA A 95 -7.27 1.59 -8.37
N ILE A 96 -8.46 1.05 -8.07
CA ILE A 96 -9.73 1.61 -8.53
C ILE A 96 -10.00 2.96 -7.85
N LEU A 97 -9.74 3.05 -6.55
CA LEU A 97 -9.98 4.25 -5.74
C LEU A 97 -8.92 5.33 -6.00
N ASP A 98 -7.68 4.93 -6.22
CA ASP A 98 -6.58 5.79 -6.64
C ASP A 98 -5.84 5.17 -7.85
N PRO A 99 -6.22 5.57 -9.09
CA PRO A 99 -5.60 5.07 -10.32
C PRO A 99 -4.13 5.43 -10.50
N SER A 100 -3.53 6.22 -9.60
CA SER A 100 -2.09 6.50 -9.61
C SER A 100 -1.25 5.40 -8.96
N LEU A 101 -1.87 4.47 -8.23
CA LEU A 101 -1.18 3.34 -7.62
C LEU A 101 -0.95 2.23 -8.63
N ASP A 102 0.30 1.79 -8.79
CA ASP A 102 0.65 0.59 -9.53
C ASP A 102 0.69 -0.61 -8.57
N VAL A 103 -0.26 -1.52 -8.72
CA VAL A 103 -0.42 -2.69 -7.85
C VAL A 103 -0.02 -4.01 -8.54
N SER A 104 0.59 -3.91 -9.73
CA SER A 104 0.86 -5.09 -10.57
C SER A 104 1.85 -6.08 -9.94
N ALA A 105 2.88 -5.59 -9.25
CA ALA A 105 3.85 -6.43 -8.53
C ALA A 105 3.17 -7.23 -7.41
N ILE A 106 2.42 -6.55 -6.55
CA ILE A 106 1.64 -7.16 -5.45
C ILE A 106 0.72 -8.27 -5.98
N VAL A 107 -0.04 -8.00 -7.05
CA VAL A 107 -0.93 -9.01 -7.66
C VAL A 107 -0.13 -10.18 -8.22
N SER A 108 1.02 -9.93 -8.85
CA SER A 108 1.88 -10.99 -9.39
C SER A 108 2.37 -11.92 -8.28
N TYR A 109 2.97 -11.35 -7.22
CA TYR A 109 3.51 -12.13 -6.10
C TYR A 109 2.42 -12.91 -5.37
N ALA A 110 1.24 -12.32 -5.16
CA ALA A 110 0.13 -13.01 -4.50
C ALA A 110 -0.42 -14.21 -5.33
N ASN A 111 -0.40 -14.13 -6.66
CA ASN A 111 -0.73 -15.28 -7.51
C ASN A 111 0.34 -16.38 -7.40
N GLU A 112 1.60 -16.01 -7.28
CA GLU A 112 2.71 -16.96 -7.10
C GLU A 112 2.62 -17.66 -5.74
N VAL A 113 2.32 -16.91 -4.67
CA VAL A 113 2.01 -17.46 -3.34
C VAL A 113 0.90 -18.51 -3.39
N GLN A 114 -0.19 -18.25 -4.14
CA GLN A 114 -1.28 -19.23 -4.34
C GLN A 114 -0.81 -20.48 -5.08
N SER A 115 0.05 -20.33 -6.10
CA SER A 115 0.57 -21.49 -6.82
C SER A 115 1.39 -22.42 -5.90
N LEU A 116 2.12 -21.86 -4.94
CA LEU A 116 2.92 -22.64 -3.99
C LEU A 116 2.07 -23.38 -2.95
N VAL A 117 0.82 -22.96 -2.71
CA VAL A 117 -0.11 -23.67 -1.82
C VAL A 117 -0.41 -25.07 -2.36
N ASP A 118 -0.63 -25.19 -3.67
CA ASP A 118 -0.91 -26.47 -4.31
C ASP A 118 0.29 -27.42 -4.16
N ASP A 119 1.51 -26.94 -4.45
CA ASP A 119 2.75 -27.73 -4.30
C ASP A 119 2.92 -28.26 -2.87
N ILE A 120 2.71 -27.41 -1.86
CA ILE A 120 2.85 -27.82 -0.45
C ILE A 120 1.76 -28.81 -0.04
N THR A 121 0.51 -28.57 -0.45
CA THR A 121 -0.62 -29.42 -0.04
C THR A 121 -0.61 -30.79 -0.72
N ASP A 122 -0.17 -30.87 -1.98
CA ASP A 122 0.01 -32.13 -2.70
C ASP A 122 1.13 -32.97 -2.06
N GLU A 123 2.30 -32.37 -1.80
CA GLU A 123 3.41 -33.07 -1.14
C GLU A 123 3.04 -33.53 0.29
N ALA A 124 2.26 -32.74 1.02
CA ALA A 124 1.75 -33.14 2.34
C ALA A 124 0.81 -34.35 2.27
N GLN A 125 -0.04 -34.44 1.24
CA GLN A 125 -0.91 -35.61 1.03
C GLN A 125 -0.09 -36.86 0.67
N ASP A 126 0.88 -36.71 -0.24
CA ASP A 126 1.73 -37.80 -0.71
C ASP A 126 2.59 -38.43 0.41
N LEU A 127 3.02 -37.62 1.39
CA LEU A 127 3.76 -38.08 2.56
C LEU A 127 3.08 -39.23 3.31
N GLN A 128 1.75 -39.29 3.30
CA GLN A 128 1.03 -40.41 3.91
C GLN A 128 1.36 -41.75 3.24
N GLY A 129 1.41 -41.78 1.91
CA GLY A 129 1.77 -42.95 1.13
C GLY A 129 3.25 -43.32 1.30
N TYR A 130 4.14 -42.33 1.34
CA TYR A 130 5.56 -42.58 1.49
C TYR A 130 5.93 -43.15 2.87
N VAL A 131 5.30 -42.66 3.94
CA VAL A 131 5.48 -43.18 5.30
C VAL A 131 4.94 -44.61 5.43
N GLN A 132 3.77 -44.91 4.85
CA GLN A 132 3.21 -46.27 4.88
C GLN A 132 4.11 -47.29 4.16
N ASN A 133 4.75 -46.86 3.07
CA ASN A 133 5.67 -47.69 2.29
C ASN A 133 7.12 -47.67 2.80
N GLN A 134 7.41 -46.95 3.89
CA GLN A 134 8.77 -46.75 4.42
C GLN A 134 9.76 -46.27 3.35
N ASN A 135 9.31 -45.35 2.48
CA ASN A 135 10.14 -44.80 1.41
C ASN A 135 10.86 -43.54 1.90
N ASP A 136 11.95 -43.74 2.64
CA ASP A 136 12.72 -42.67 3.27
C ASP A 136 13.18 -41.59 2.28
N GLN A 137 13.58 -42.00 1.06
CA GLN A 137 14.02 -41.05 0.04
C GLN A 137 12.88 -40.16 -0.44
N ALA A 138 11.68 -40.71 -0.66
CA ALA A 138 10.53 -39.93 -1.08
C ALA A 138 10.10 -38.95 0.02
N ILE A 139 10.11 -39.39 1.29
CA ILE A 139 9.80 -38.53 2.44
C ILE A 139 10.78 -37.35 2.52
N GLN A 140 12.07 -37.60 2.37
CA GLN A 140 13.09 -36.53 2.37
C GLN A 140 12.87 -35.54 1.23
N ASN A 141 12.56 -36.05 0.04
CA ASN A 141 12.31 -35.19 -1.12
C ASN A 141 11.07 -34.31 -0.91
N SER A 142 9.95 -34.88 -0.48
CA SER A 142 8.70 -34.12 -0.23
C SER A 142 8.89 -33.06 0.85
N ILE A 143 9.56 -33.40 1.95
CA ILE A 143 9.85 -32.42 3.01
C ILE A 143 10.75 -31.30 2.49
N GLN A 144 11.73 -31.61 1.65
CA GLN A 144 12.58 -30.59 1.03
C GLN A 144 11.79 -29.66 0.09
N ILE A 145 10.86 -30.20 -0.71
CA ILE A 145 9.99 -29.41 -1.58
C ILE A 145 9.12 -28.48 -0.74
N ILE A 146 8.48 -28.99 0.32
CA ILE A 146 7.70 -28.19 1.25
C ILE A 146 8.54 -27.04 1.82
N TYR A 147 9.78 -27.30 2.26
CA TYR A 147 10.65 -26.24 2.75
C TYR A 147 11.00 -25.19 1.69
N GLN A 148 11.27 -25.61 0.46
CA GLN A 148 11.60 -24.68 -0.62
C GLN A 148 10.41 -23.77 -0.93
N ALA A 149 9.23 -24.36 -1.15
CA ALA A 149 8.01 -23.62 -1.43
C ALA A 149 7.61 -22.69 -0.29
N THR A 150 7.75 -23.13 0.97
CA THR A 150 7.43 -22.29 2.13
C THR A 150 8.41 -21.13 2.30
N ASN A 151 9.71 -21.32 2.04
CA ASN A 151 10.66 -20.20 2.06
C ASN A 151 10.35 -19.20 0.93
N GLU A 152 9.94 -19.69 -0.24
CA GLU A 152 9.53 -18.83 -1.35
C GLU A 152 8.24 -18.05 -1.01
N GLN A 153 7.28 -18.66 -0.31
CA GLN A 153 6.11 -17.94 0.24
C GLN A 153 6.53 -16.80 1.19
N VAL A 154 7.53 -17.02 2.05
CA VAL A 154 8.07 -15.98 2.94
C VAL A 154 8.74 -14.87 2.14
N ASP A 155 9.60 -15.22 1.19
CA ASP A 155 10.32 -14.24 0.36
C ASP A 155 9.35 -13.39 -0.49
N LEU A 156 8.26 -14.00 -0.99
CA LEU A 156 7.20 -13.29 -1.70
C LEU A 156 6.37 -12.41 -0.77
N ALA A 157 6.06 -12.87 0.44
CA ALA A 157 5.39 -12.03 1.44
C ALA A 157 6.23 -10.80 1.79
N GLU A 158 7.54 -10.95 1.98
CA GLU A 158 8.45 -9.83 2.22
C GLU A 158 8.45 -8.83 1.04
N GLN A 159 8.44 -9.31 -0.20
CA GLN A 159 8.33 -8.45 -1.39
C GLN A 159 6.98 -7.72 -1.47
N ILE A 160 5.87 -8.40 -1.14
CA ILE A 160 4.55 -7.75 -1.12
C ILE A 160 4.51 -6.66 -0.04
N LEU A 161 5.10 -6.90 1.12
CA LEU A 161 5.15 -5.91 2.20
C LEU A 161 5.94 -4.67 1.76
N GLU A 162 7.10 -4.84 1.13
CA GLU A 162 7.91 -3.72 0.61
C GLU A 162 7.10 -2.87 -0.38
N GLU A 163 6.45 -3.50 -1.36
CA GLU A 163 5.60 -2.80 -2.34
C GLU A 163 4.41 -2.09 -1.65
N ALA A 164 3.78 -2.74 -0.66
CA ALA A 164 2.66 -2.15 0.07
C ALA A 164 3.08 -0.94 0.93
N GLU A 165 4.26 -0.99 1.55
CA GLU A 165 4.84 0.14 2.28
C GLU A 165 5.16 1.32 1.34
N ASP A 166 5.64 1.05 0.12
CA ASP A 166 5.87 2.08 -0.89
C ASP A 166 4.55 2.72 -1.37
N LEU A 167 3.50 1.94 -1.59
CA LEU A 167 2.16 2.47 -1.90
C LEU A 167 1.61 3.31 -0.73
N TRP A 168 1.81 2.85 0.51
CA TRP A 168 1.40 3.59 1.70
C TRP A 168 2.12 4.94 1.79
N ALA A 169 3.43 4.95 1.52
CA ALA A 169 4.23 6.17 1.47
C ALA A 169 3.77 7.12 0.35
N GLN A 170 3.41 6.60 -0.83
CA GLN A 170 2.86 7.40 -1.93
C GLN A 170 1.52 8.04 -1.57
N LEU A 171 0.61 7.31 -0.94
CA LEU A 171 -0.70 7.82 -0.51
C LEU A 171 -0.55 8.95 0.52
N ASN A 172 0.39 8.80 1.44
CA ASN A 172 0.65 9.76 2.51
C ASN A 172 1.69 10.82 2.15
N ALA A 173 2.17 10.84 0.89
CA ALA A 173 3.14 11.82 0.45
C ALA A 173 2.54 13.23 0.52
N THR A 174 3.38 14.19 0.91
CA THR A 174 3.03 15.60 0.88
C THR A 174 4.03 16.38 0.05
N TYR A 175 3.53 17.43 -0.60
CA TYR A 175 4.29 18.21 -1.57
C TYR A 175 4.21 19.70 -1.25
N ASN A 176 5.29 20.41 -1.57
CA ASN A 176 5.32 21.86 -1.54
C ASN A 176 5.14 22.38 -2.97
N VAL A 177 4.25 23.34 -3.14
CA VAL A 177 3.96 23.99 -4.42
C VAL A 177 4.36 25.45 -4.32
N ARG A 178 5.08 25.96 -5.32
CA ARG A 178 5.38 27.38 -5.49
C ARG A 178 4.70 27.89 -6.75
N VAL A 179 3.97 28.98 -6.62
CA VAL A 179 3.30 29.64 -7.73
C VAL A 179 4.16 30.77 -8.26
N GLU A 180 4.44 30.73 -9.56
CA GLU A 180 5.09 31.81 -10.28
C GLU A 180 4.06 32.54 -11.13
N LEU A 181 4.04 33.87 -11.04
CA LEU A 181 3.14 34.72 -11.81
C LEU A 181 3.91 35.36 -12.95
N LEU A 182 3.45 35.16 -14.19
CA LEU A 182 4.04 35.79 -15.37
C LEU A 182 3.00 36.63 -16.12
N ASP A 183 3.36 37.86 -16.46
CA ASP A 183 2.54 38.69 -17.35
C ASP A 183 2.60 38.19 -18.82
N ASN A 184 1.85 38.84 -19.71
CA ASN A 184 1.81 38.51 -21.14
C ASN A 184 3.13 38.74 -21.90
N TRP A 185 4.11 39.39 -21.27
CA TRP A 185 5.46 39.61 -21.79
C TRP A 185 6.50 38.68 -21.14
N GLY A 186 6.08 37.80 -20.22
CA GLY A 186 6.93 36.87 -19.50
C GLY A 186 7.68 37.48 -18.31
N ASN A 187 7.30 38.68 -17.86
CA ASN A 187 7.90 39.27 -16.66
C ASN A 187 7.25 38.66 -15.41
N SER A 188 8.07 38.37 -14.41
CA SER A 188 7.59 37.87 -13.12
C SER A 188 6.89 38.97 -12.33
N TYR A 189 5.76 38.62 -11.73
CA TYR A 189 5.06 39.43 -10.73
C TYR A 189 5.19 38.78 -9.35
N THR A 190 5.20 39.58 -8.30
CA THR A 190 5.26 39.10 -6.91
C THR A 190 4.02 39.57 -6.17
N TYR A 191 3.41 38.67 -5.39
CA TYR A 191 2.27 38.99 -4.55
C TYR A 191 2.56 40.19 -3.64
N ASP A 192 1.59 41.08 -3.52
CA ASP A 192 1.67 42.26 -2.65
C ASP A 192 0.30 42.58 -2.03
N GLN A 193 0.27 43.43 -1.01
CA GLN A 193 -0.98 43.74 -0.27
C GLN A 193 -1.99 44.58 -1.08
N THR A 194 -1.55 45.16 -2.21
CA THR A 194 -2.34 46.08 -3.03
C THR A 194 -2.87 45.45 -4.33
N GLY A 195 -2.25 44.35 -4.78
CA GLY A 195 -2.64 43.55 -5.94
C GLY A 195 -3.09 42.14 -5.53
N LEU A 196 -2.45 41.10 -6.07
CA LEU A 196 -2.81 39.70 -5.79
C LEU A 196 -2.44 39.29 -4.36
N GLN A 197 -3.40 38.74 -3.62
CA GLN A 197 -3.31 38.50 -2.17
C GLN A 197 -2.95 37.05 -1.80
N GLY A 198 -2.04 36.44 -2.56
CA GLY A 198 -1.55 35.08 -2.33
C GLY A 198 -2.31 34.03 -3.13
N VAL A 199 -2.14 32.78 -2.73
CA VAL A 199 -2.51 31.58 -3.52
C VAL A 199 -3.51 30.69 -2.83
N TYR A 200 -4.17 29.83 -3.62
CA TYR A 200 -4.97 28.73 -3.10
C TYR A 200 -4.78 27.47 -3.94
N ALA A 201 -5.09 26.32 -3.34
CA ALA A 201 -5.26 25.06 -4.02
C ALA A 201 -6.65 24.49 -3.73
N GLN A 202 -7.37 24.03 -4.75
CA GLN A 202 -8.62 23.29 -4.59
C GLN A 202 -8.39 21.84 -4.99
N ASN A 203 -8.54 20.91 -4.05
CA ASN A 203 -8.46 19.47 -4.35
C ASN A 203 -9.63 19.08 -5.26
N THR A 204 -9.37 18.48 -6.41
CA THR A 204 -10.41 18.19 -7.41
C THR A 204 -11.31 17.02 -7.02
N ALA A 205 -10.84 16.11 -6.17
CA ALA A 205 -11.61 14.96 -5.72
C ALA A 205 -12.60 15.34 -4.61
N THR A 206 -12.16 16.16 -3.65
CA THR A 206 -12.97 16.55 -2.48
C THR A 206 -13.67 17.90 -2.64
N GLY A 207 -13.20 18.75 -3.54
CA GLY A 207 -13.61 20.15 -3.67
C GLY A 207 -13.10 21.07 -2.56
N GLN A 208 -12.33 20.53 -1.60
CA GLN A 208 -11.79 21.28 -0.47
C GLN A 208 -10.73 22.28 -0.93
N TYR A 209 -10.82 23.50 -0.42
CA TYR A 209 -9.80 24.51 -0.62
C TYR A 209 -8.76 24.49 0.51
N ILE A 210 -7.51 24.69 0.12
CA ILE A 210 -6.34 24.80 0.98
C ILE A 210 -5.70 26.15 0.69
N TYR A 211 -5.36 26.85 1.76
CA TYR A 211 -4.84 28.21 1.73
C TYR A 211 -3.60 28.28 2.63
N PRO A 212 -2.61 29.11 2.31
CA PRO A 212 -1.54 29.41 3.22
C PRO A 212 -2.07 30.23 4.42
N MET A 213 -1.21 30.50 5.40
CA MET A 213 -1.61 31.35 6.53
C MET A 213 -2.12 32.71 6.06
N GLN A 214 -3.09 33.27 6.77
CA GLN A 214 -3.66 34.57 6.40
C GLN A 214 -2.58 35.64 6.31
N GLY A 215 -2.49 36.31 5.15
CA GLY A 215 -1.48 37.34 4.88
C GLY A 215 -0.14 36.81 4.37
N ASP A 216 -0.04 35.51 4.08
CA ASP A 216 1.11 34.93 3.39
C ASP A 216 1.09 35.30 1.90
N LEU A 217 2.12 36.04 1.49
CA LEU A 217 2.34 36.53 0.12
C LEU A 217 3.54 35.84 -0.53
N SER A 218 3.99 34.70 0.00
CA SER A 218 5.10 33.93 -0.59
C SER A 218 4.76 33.32 -1.95
N GLY A 219 3.47 33.09 -2.22
CA GLY A 219 3.04 32.29 -3.37
C GLY A 219 3.25 30.79 -3.16
N GLU A 220 3.50 30.36 -1.92
CA GLU A 220 3.81 28.96 -1.60
C GLU A 220 2.65 28.27 -0.88
N LEU A 221 2.50 26.97 -1.14
CA LEU A 221 1.59 26.06 -0.48
C LEU A 221 2.39 24.87 0.01
N THR A 222 2.49 24.69 1.33
CA THR A 222 3.31 23.63 1.91
C THR A 222 2.48 22.45 2.40
N ASN A 223 3.07 21.26 2.38
CA ASN A 223 2.47 20.02 2.89
C ASN A 223 1.10 19.69 2.26
N LEU A 224 0.94 19.96 0.97
CA LEU A 224 -0.25 19.54 0.23
C LEU A 224 -0.24 18.01 0.13
N PRO A 225 -1.31 17.32 0.55
CA PRO A 225 -1.42 15.88 0.32
C PRO A 225 -1.29 15.53 -1.16
N ASN A 226 -0.86 14.31 -1.45
CA ASN A 226 -0.91 13.77 -2.81
C ASN A 226 -2.32 13.94 -3.41
N GLY A 227 -2.38 14.27 -4.70
CA GLY A 227 -3.64 14.44 -5.40
C GLY A 227 -3.59 15.43 -6.56
N THR A 228 -4.75 15.69 -7.14
CA THR A 228 -4.91 16.68 -8.21
C THR A 228 -5.57 17.95 -7.66
N TYR A 229 -5.00 19.09 -8.01
CA TYR A 229 -5.40 20.39 -7.50
C TYR A 229 -5.58 21.40 -8.62
N VAL A 230 -6.61 22.24 -8.49
CA VAL A 230 -6.67 23.52 -9.20
C VAL A 230 -5.96 24.55 -8.35
N ILE A 231 -4.84 25.08 -8.87
CA ILE A 231 -4.05 26.13 -8.24
C ILE A 231 -4.48 27.48 -8.83
N GLY A 232 -4.67 28.46 -7.96
CA GLY A 232 -5.07 29.80 -8.34
C GLY A 232 -4.54 30.87 -7.39
N SER A 233 -4.92 32.11 -7.69
CA SER A 233 -4.59 33.30 -6.91
C SER A 233 -5.84 34.01 -6.44
N TYR A 234 -5.74 34.74 -5.33
CA TYR A 234 -6.76 35.71 -4.95
C TYR A 234 -6.62 36.98 -5.77
N ASP A 235 -7.68 37.33 -6.50
CA ASP A 235 -7.74 38.54 -7.31
C ASP A 235 -7.66 39.81 -6.45
N GLY A 236 -6.95 40.81 -6.98
CA GLY A 236 -6.89 42.16 -6.44
C GLY A 236 -8.01 43.05 -7.00
N TYR A 237 -7.97 44.35 -6.68
CA TYR A 237 -9.00 45.27 -7.14
C TYR A 237 -8.94 45.55 -8.66
N TRP A 238 -7.73 45.55 -9.22
CA TRP A 238 -7.47 45.70 -10.67
C TRP A 238 -6.60 44.58 -11.23
N ASP A 239 -6.30 43.55 -10.42
CA ASP A 239 -5.30 42.53 -10.71
C ASP A 239 -5.94 41.14 -10.65
N GLY A 240 -5.56 40.23 -11.54
CA GLY A 240 -6.01 38.85 -11.52
C GLY A 240 -4.95 37.87 -12.00
N ALA A 241 -5.20 36.58 -11.77
CA ALA A 241 -4.41 35.52 -12.38
C ALA A 241 -5.28 34.39 -12.94
N GLY A 242 -4.75 33.65 -13.91
CA GLY A 242 -5.34 32.40 -14.36
C GLY A 242 -5.28 31.31 -13.29
N THR A 243 -5.77 30.12 -13.64
CA THR A 243 -5.64 28.91 -12.83
C THR A 243 -4.92 27.81 -13.61
N ALA A 244 -4.35 26.85 -12.90
CA ALA A 244 -3.73 25.66 -13.48
C ALA A 244 -4.14 24.41 -12.72
N THR A 245 -4.41 23.32 -13.43
CA THR A 245 -4.65 22.00 -12.82
C THR A 245 -3.36 21.21 -12.83
N ILE A 246 -2.93 20.73 -11.67
CA ILE A 246 -1.71 19.94 -11.49
C ILE A 246 -2.00 18.69 -10.66
N THR A 247 -1.42 17.56 -11.06
CA THR A 247 -1.37 16.34 -10.24
C THR A 247 -0.01 16.31 -9.55
N LEU A 248 -0.02 16.32 -8.22
CA LEU A 248 1.20 16.32 -7.41
C LEU A 248 1.83 14.93 -7.46
N SER A 249 3.13 14.86 -7.72
CA SER A 249 3.87 13.60 -7.74
C SER A 249 5.38 13.86 -7.61
N ASN A 250 6.14 12.87 -7.15
CA ASN A 250 7.60 12.96 -7.05
C ASN A 250 8.29 13.35 -8.37
N GLN A 251 7.70 13.02 -9.53
CA GLN A 251 8.25 13.37 -10.84
C GLN A 251 8.15 14.86 -11.16
N THR A 252 7.29 15.60 -10.46
CA THR A 252 7.06 17.04 -10.68
C THR A 252 7.82 17.92 -9.70
N VAL A 253 8.46 17.32 -8.69
CA VAL A 253 9.24 18.05 -7.68
C VAL A 253 10.56 18.53 -8.29
N GLY A 254 10.78 19.85 -8.24
CA GLY A 254 12.02 20.48 -8.66
C GLY A 254 13.19 20.18 -7.71
N ALA A 255 14.40 20.51 -8.15
CA ALA A 255 15.61 20.26 -7.37
C ALA A 255 15.66 21.00 -6.01
N ASP A 256 14.86 22.04 -5.84
CA ASP A 256 14.69 22.81 -4.61
C ASP A 256 13.57 22.28 -3.69
N GLY A 257 12.93 21.16 -4.06
CA GLY A 257 11.87 20.53 -3.28
C GLY A 257 10.47 21.11 -3.51
N TYR A 258 10.31 22.00 -4.49
CA TYR A 258 9.00 22.58 -4.85
C TYR A 258 8.53 22.09 -6.22
N ILE A 259 7.23 21.84 -6.32
CA ILE A 259 6.54 21.77 -7.60
C ILE A 259 6.22 23.21 -8.03
N VAL A 260 6.76 23.65 -9.16
CA VAL A 260 6.54 25.01 -9.66
C VAL A 260 5.32 25.04 -10.58
N VAL A 261 4.37 25.91 -10.28
CA VAL A 261 3.16 26.14 -11.09
C VAL A 261 3.17 27.57 -11.58
N THR A 262 3.18 27.76 -12.90
CA THR A 262 3.15 29.10 -13.50
C THR A 262 1.71 29.49 -13.85
N LEU A 263 1.26 30.66 -13.37
CA LEU A 263 -0.04 31.24 -13.71
C LEU A 263 0.15 32.54 -14.50
N SER A 264 -0.75 32.80 -15.45
CA SER A 264 -0.78 34.06 -16.20
C SER A 264 -1.36 35.18 -15.34
N TYR A 265 -0.57 36.21 -15.08
CA TYR A 265 -0.96 37.45 -14.40
C TYR A 265 -1.49 38.48 -15.38
N TRP A 266 -2.49 39.26 -14.96
CA TRP A 266 -3.02 40.41 -15.69
C TRP A 266 -3.43 41.53 -14.73
N SER A 267 -3.45 42.76 -15.25
CA SER A 267 -3.86 43.98 -14.55
C SER A 267 -4.61 44.90 -15.52
N GLU A 268 -5.67 45.57 -15.06
CA GLU A 268 -6.55 46.48 -15.84
C GLU A 268 -6.01 47.92 -16.01
#